data_AF-A0A916G2R6-F1
#
_entry.id   AF-A0A916G2R6-F1
#
_cell.length_a   1.000
_cell.length_b   1.000
_cell.length_c   1.000
_cell.angle_alpha   90.00
_cell.angle_beta   90.00
_cell.angle_gamma   90.00
#
_symmetry.space_group_name_H-M   'P 1'
#
loop_
_entity.id
_entity.type
_entity.pdbx_description
1 polymer ?
#
loop_
_entity_poly.entity_id
_entity_poly.type
_entity_poly.pdbx_seq_one_letter_code
_entity_poly.pdbx_strand_id
1 'polypeptide(L)' 'MRAGHIRLPPAGPFGWIDFPPSVNRLIGIRWLGRILYPDAFHEDLRPVVRDFHTRLYPRTPSNARLDVLIATAERAPSA' A
#
# COMPACT_ATOMS: atom_id res chain seq x y z
N MET A 1 -13.65 -12.05 15.22
CA MET A 1 -12.41 -11.55 14.56
C MET A 1 -11.61 -10.77 15.57
N ARG A 2 -10.29 -10.99 15.71
CA ARG A 2 -9.44 -10.17 16.59
C ARG A 2 -9.11 -8.84 15.91
N ALA A 3 -9.27 -7.73 16.65
CA ALA A 3 -8.76 -6.43 16.22
C ALA A 3 -7.24 -6.52 16.03
N GLY A 4 -6.70 -5.90 14.98
CA GLY A 4 -5.26 -5.88 14.65
C GLY A 4 -4.86 -6.74 13.44
N HIS A 5 -5.66 -7.74 13.06
CA HIS A 5 -5.36 -8.66 11.94
C HIS A 5 -6.19 -8.37 10.67
N ILE A 6 -6.99 -7.31 10.67
CA ILE A 6 -7.80 -6.91 9.51
C ILE A 6 -7.19 -5.65 8.91
N ARG A 7 -6.83 -5.72 7.62
CA ARG A 7 -6.28 -4.61 6.86
C ARG A 7 -7.05 -4.44 5.57
N LEU A 8 -7.48 -3.21 5.31
CA LEU A 8 -8.07 -2.85 4.02
C LEU A 8 -6.95 -2.51 3.04
N PRO A 9 -6.92 -3.12 1.84
CA PRO A 9 -5.97 -2.74 0.82
C PRO A 9 -6.20 -1.28 0.39
N PRO A 10 -5.15 -0.56 -0.01
CA PRO A 10 -5.30 0.80 -0.48
C PRO A 10 -6.20 0.86 -1.71
N ALA A 11 -7.00 1.91 -1.78
CA ALA A 11 -7.89 2.19 -2.89
C ALA A 11 -7.51 3.50 -3.58
N GLY A 12 -7.40 3.45 -4.91
CA GLY A 12 -7.29 4.62 -5.77
C GLY A 12 -5.92 4.76 -6.45
N PRO A 13 -5.89 5.07 -7.76
CA PRO A 13 -7.05 5.19 -8.64
C PRO A 13 -7.76 3.85 -8.87
N PHE A 14 -7.08 2.72 -8.65
CA PHE A 14 -7.63 1.37 -8.68
C PHE A 14 -7.14 0.57 -7.48
N GLY A 15 -7.85 -0.51 -7.12
CA GLY A 15 -7.48 -1.39 -6.01
C GLY A 15 -6.13 -2.07 -6.23
N TRP A 16 -5.36 -2.26 -5.16
CA TRP A 16 -4.02 -2.87 -5.25
C TRP A 16 -4.08 -4.41 -5.24
N ILE A 17 -5.04 -5.01 -4.54
CA ILE A 17 -5.22 -6.47 -4.47
C ILE A 17 -6.48 -6.92 -5.20
N ASP A 18 -7.53 -6.10 -5.13
CA ASP A 18 -8.87 -6.42 -5.57
C ASP A 18 -9.10 -6.09 -7.07
N PHE A 19 -10.33 -5.71 -7.43
CA PHE A 19 -10.77 -5.40 -8.78
C PHE A 19 -10.53 -3.92 -9.15
N PRO A 20 -10.22 -3.61 -10.44
CA PRO A 20 -9.94 -4.55 -11.53
C PRO A 20 -8.56 -5.23 -11.41
N PRO A 21 -8.41 -6.47 -11.92
CA PRO A 21 -7.09 -7.06 -12.14
C PRO A 21 -6.23 -6.10 -12.95
N SER A 22 -5.12 -5.64 -12.36
CA SER A 22 -4.30 -4.60 -12.97
C SER A 22 -2.87 -4.64 -12.48
N VAL A 23 -2.04 -3.81 -13.11
CA VAL A 23 -0.64 -3.58 -12.73
C VAL A 23 -0.46 -3.12 -11.27
N ASN A 24 -1.52 -2.63 -10.63
CA ASN A 24 -1.48 -2.22 -9.22
C ASN A 24 -1.20 -3.39 -8.27
N ARG A 25 -1.35 -4.64 -8.72
CA ARG A 25 -0.91 -5.81 -7.96
C ARG A 25 0.58 -5.83 -7.69
N LEU A 26 1.41 -5.19 -8.52
CA LEU A 26 2.85 -5.10 -8.27
C LEU A 26 3.17 -4.35 -6.98
N ILE A 27 2.54 -3.19 -6.75
CA ILE A 27 2.66 -2.48 -5.48
C ILE A 27 1.84 -3.13 -4.36
N GLY A 28 0.75 -3.83 -4.69
CA GLY A 28 -0.02 -4.64 -3.77
C GLY A 28 0.80 -5.75 -3.11
N ILE A 29 1.69 -6.43 -3.84
CA ILE A 29 2.57 -7.48 -3.28
C ILE A 29 3.54 -6.89 -2.25
N ARG A 30 4.11 -5.71 -2.52
CA ARG A 30 5.01 -5.01 -1.59
C ARG A 30 4.27 -4.58 -0.32
N TRP A 31 3.04 -4.07 -0.47
CA TRP A 31 2.15 -3.76 0.64
C TRP A 31 1.81 -5.00 1.48
N LEU A 32 1.48 -6.13 0.84
CA LEU A 32 1.24 -7.41 1.53
C LEU A 32 2.49 -7.89 2.27
N GLY A 33 3.66 -7.80 1.65
CA GLY A 33 4.94 -8.15 2.28
C GLY A 33 5.15 -7.37 3.57
N ARG A 34 4.93 -6.05 3.54
CA ARG A 34 5.06 -5.18 4.71
C ARG A 34 4.13 -5.56 5.86
N ILE A 35 2.90 -6.00 5.55
CA ILE A 35 1.88 -6.37 6.55
C ILE A 35 2.10 -7.77 7.12
N LEU A 36 2.40 -8.73 6.25
CA LEU A 36 2.47 -10.15 6.62
C LEU A 36 3.84 -10.53 7.17
N TYR A 37 4.90 -9.88 6.69
CA TYR A 37 6.29 -10.23 6.99
C TYR A 37 7.16 -8.97 7.22
N PRO A 38 6.84 -8.14 8.23
CA PRO A 38 7.51 -6.85 8.44
C PRO A 38 9.03 -6.94 8.66
N ASP A 39 9.52 -8.07 9.20
CA ASP A 39 10.96 -8.31 9.42
C ASP A 39 11.72 -8.57 8.11
N ALA A 40 11.06 -9.24 7.15
CA ALA A 40 11.63 -9.51 5.83
C ALA A 40 11.41 -8.34 4.85
N PHE A 41 10.31 -7.60 5.00
CA PHE A 41 9.92 -6.47 4.15
C PHE A 41 9.96 -5.16 4.96
N HIS A 42 11.16 -4.63 5.13
CA HIS A 42 11.43 -3.40 5.87
C HIS A 42 11.54 -2.15 4.96
N GLU A 43 11.26 -2.28 3.66
CA GLU A 43 11.32 -1.16 2.73
C GLU A 43 10.31 -0.05 3.07
N ASP A 44 10.72 1.20 2.91
CA ASP A 44 9.82 2.34 2.97
C ASP A 44 8.92 2.33 1.72
N LEU A 45 7.61 2.15 1.92
CA LEU A 45 6.64 2.11 0.84
C LEU A 45 6.41 3.49 0.20
N ARG A 46 6.70 4.60 0.90
CA ARG A 46 6.43 5.95 0.38
C ARG A 46 7.15 6.26 -0.93
N PRO A 47 8.49 6.13 -1.06
CA PRO A 47 9.20 6.38 -2.31
C PRO A 47 8.78 5.40 -3.41
N VAL A 48 8.54 4.13 -3.05
CA VAL A 48 8.10 3.08 -3.98
C VAL A 48 6.75 3.42 -4.60
N VAL A 49 5.78 3.78 -3.77
CA VAL A 49 4.41 4.11 -4.21
C VAL A 49 4.41 5.40 -5.03
N ARG A 50 5.22 6.40 -4.64
CA ARG A 50 5.40 7.63 -5.42
C ARG A 50 5.96 7.35 -6.81
N ASP A 51 7.03 6.59 -6.91
CA ASP A 51 7.67 6.25 -8.19
C ASP A 51 6.70 5.48 -9.09
N PHE A 52 6.04 4.45 -8.55
CA PHE A 52 5.03 3.69 -9.29
C PHE A 52 3.94 4.59 -9.87
N HIS A 53 3.32 5.43 -9.04
CA HIS A 53 2.22 6.28 -9.50
C HIS A 53 2.70 7.36 -10.49
N THR A 54 3.91 7.88 -10.31
CA THR A 54 4.50 8.88 -11.22
C THR A 54 4.75 8.29 -12.60
N ARG A 55 5.16 7.01 -12.68
CA ARG A 55 5.43 6.34 -13.96
C ARG A 55 4.17 5.88 -14.66
N LEU A 56 3.18 5.41 -13.91
CA LEU A 56 2.01 4.74 -14.50
C LEU A 56 0.77 5.62 -14.63
N TYR A 57 0.74 6.78 -13.95
CA TYR A 57 -0.40 7.69 -13.99
C TYR A 57 0.01 9.12 -14.34
N PRO A 58 -0.91 9.93 -14.90
CA PRO A 58 -0.60 11.32 -15.27
C PRO A 58 -0.28 12.26 -14.11
N ARG A 59 -0.48 11.83 -12.85
CA ARG A 59 -0.23 12.66 -11.67
C ARG A 59 0.56 11.92 -10.61
N THR A 60 1.64 12.55 -10.17
CA THR A 60 2.38 12.18 -8.97
C THR A 60 1.52 12.47 -7.72
N PRO A 61 1.36 11.50 -6.80
CA PRO A 61 0.63 11.72 -5.55
C PRO A 61 1.33 12.76 -4.65
N SER A 62 0.54 13.63 -4.01
CA SER A 62 1.02 14.51 -2.95
C SER A 62 1.43 13.72 -1.70
N ASN A 63 2.19 14.33 -0.78
CA ASN A 63 2.53 13.70 0.51
C ASN A 63 1.27 13.24 1.26
N ALA A 64 0.26 14.10 1.37
CA ALA A 64 -1.01 13.76 2.02
C ALA A 64 -1.71 12.57 1.36
N ARG A 65 -1.64 12.44 0.03
CA ARG A 65 -2.21 11.29 -0.66
C ARG A 65 -1.42 10.01 -0.40
N LEU A 66 -0.09 10.10 -0.32
CA LEU A 66 0.75 8.97 0.04
C LEU A 66 0.46 8.49 1.46
N ASP A 67 0.27 9.41 2.42
CA ASP A 67 -0.09 9.08 3.80
C ASP A 67 -1.35 8.21 3.84
N VAL A 68 -2.39 8.61 3.09
CA VAL A 68 -3.64 7.85 2.98
C VAL A 68 -3.42 6.47 2.35
N LEU A 69 -2.59 6.38 1.30
CA LEU A 69 -2.35 5.13 0.58
C LEU A 69 -1.57 4.10 1.43
N ILE A 70 -0.63 4.54 2.26
CA ILE A 70 0.24 3.62 3.02
C ILE A 70 -0.20 3.41 4.47
N ALA A 71 -1.16 4.20 4.98
CA ALA A 71 -1.63 4.14 6.36
C ALA A 71 -1.99 2.73 6.84
N THR A 72 -2.58 1.89 5.97
CA THR A 72 -3.00 0.54 6.37
C THR A 72 -1.84 -0.44 6.52
N ALA A 73 -0.70 -0.18 5.87
CA ALA A 73 0.54 -0.93 6.07
C ALA A 73 1.34 -0.46 7.30
N GLU A 74 1.27 0.84 7.62
CA GLU A 74 2.11 1.43 8.68
C GLU A 74 1.46 1.43 10.07
N ARG A 75 0.13 1.33 10.16
CA ARG A 75 -0.53 1.31 11.46
C ARG A 75 -0.16 0.02 12.19
N ALA A 76 0.68 0.07 13.22
CA ALA A 76 0.97 -1.08 14.07
C ALA A 76 -0.33 -1.68 14.66
N PRO A 77 -0.36 -2.97 15.04
CA PRO A 77 -1.50 -3.52 15.77
C PRO A 77 -1.68 -2.69 17.04
N SER A 78 -2.90 -2.21 17.29
CA SER A 78 -3.24 -1.71 18.62
C SER A 78 -3.16 -2.92 19.55
N ALA A 79 -2.32 -2.81 20.58
CA ALA A 79 -2.25 -3.78 21.68
C ALA A 79 -3.64 -3.99 22.32
#